data_AF-A0A367I5Z1-F1
#
_entry.id   AF-A0A367I5Z1-F1
#
_cell.length_a   1.000
_cell.length_b   1.000
_cell.length_c   1.000
_cell.angle_alpha   90.00
_cell.angle_beta   90.00
_cell.angle_gamma   90.00
#
_symmetry.space_group_name_H-M   'P 1'
#
loop_
_entity.id
_entity.type
_entity.pdbx_description
1 polymer ?
#
loop_
_entity_poly.entity_id
_entity_poly.type
_entity_poly.pdbx_seq_one_letter_code
_entity_poly.pdbx_strand_id
1 'polypeptide(L)'
;MSQSGNSGIGRIYIKVGSDIIDLTGTAKEVQEDWLKIKDEVSWEGKLLAIKNARDSAVQIAAQRAVQSGIPERGSAFRRVLDSCDIEKTGDVILAAIHYLRFVEKETNTPPRELKNLVSQSGKWDKEDVEKWNLSLYINRMLEGGVTGKKQEPFLEYPTGMPKKNRYVVLTDAGRNYLESLTRV
;
A
#
# COMPACT_ATOMS: atom_id res chain seq x y z
N MET A 1 33.56 -38.89 -26.94
CA MET A 1 32.87 -38.40 -25.74
C MET A 1 32.80 -36.88 -25.83
N SER A 2 31.69 -36.34 -26.34
CA SER A 2 31.43 -34.90 -26.34
C SER A 2 30.04 -34.71 -25.79
N GLN A 3 29.96 -34.40 -24.50
CA GLN A 3 28.73 -34.00 -23.84
C GLN A 3 28.31 -32.67 -24.46
N SER A 4 27.28 -32.73 -25.30
CA SER A 4 26.51 -31.56 -25.73
C SER A 4 25.79 -31.03 -24.50
N GLY A 5 26.42 -30.09 -23.78
CA GLY A 5 25.80 -29.35 -22.70
C GLY A 5 24.61 -28.57 -23.27
N ASN A 6 23.41 -29.07 -23.00
CA ASN A 6 22.17 -28.38 -23.30
C ASN A 6 22.11 -27.10 -22.45
N SER A 7 22.66 -25.99 -22.94
CA SER A 7 22.44 -24.66 -22.37
C SER A 7 21.01 -24.25 -22.70
N GLY A 8 20.06 -24.87 -21.99
CA GLY A 8 18.64 -24.61 -22.14
C GLY A 8 18.35 -23.15 -21.83
N ILE A 9 17.80 -22.46 -22.82
CA ILE A 9 17.24 -21.12 -22.65
C ILE A 9 16.10 -21.26 -21.64
N GLY A 10 16.23 -20.58 -20.50
CA GLY A 10 15.18 -20.45 -19.52
C GLY A 10 14.20 -19.37 -20.01
N ARG A 11 12.90 -19.64 -19.88
CA ARG A 11 11.88 -18.61 -20.12
C ARG A 11 10.80 -18.69 -19.06
N ILE A 12 10.45 -17.55 -18.49
CA ILE A 12 9.30 -17.39 -17.59
C ILE A 12 8.35 -16.39 -18.23
N TYR A 13 7.11 -16.83 -18.44
CA TYR A 13 6.04 -16.03 -19.03
C TYR A 13 4.86 -15.99 -18.07
N ILE A 14 4.53 -14.81 -17.55
CA ILE A 14 3.43 -14.61 -16.61
C ILE A 14 2.55 -13.48 -17.13
N LYS A 15 1.25 -13.75 -17.23
CA LYS A 15 0.24 -12.77 -17.62
C LYS A 15 -0.74 -12.55 -16.47
N VAL A 16 -0.85 -11.32 -15.98
CA VAL A 16 -1.80 -10.92 -14.94
C VAL A 16 -2.60 -9.74 -15.45
N GLY A 17 -3.90 -9.96 -15.73
CA GLY A 17 -4.74 -8.94 -16.35
C GLY A 17 -4.21 -8.51 -17.73
N SER A 18 -3.89 -7.22 -17.89
CA SER A 18 -3.28 -6.63 -19.09
C SER A 18 -1.75 -6.67 -19.10
N ASP A 19 -1.12 -7.01 -17.98
CA ASP A 19 0.33 -6.93 -17.84
C ASP A 19 0.99 -8.26 -18.19
N ILE A 20 2.11 -8.18 -18.92
CA ILE A 20 2.89 -9.33 -19.39
C ILE A 20 4.32 -9.18 -18.91
N ILE A 21 4.78 -10.17 -18.14
CA ILE A 21 6.18 -10.32 -17.74
C ILE A 21 6.76 -11.49 -18.53
N ASP A 22 7.73 -11.20 -19.39
CA ASP A 22 8.41 -12.17 -20.23
C ASP A 22 9.92 -12.07 -20.00
N LEU A 23 10.46 -13.04 -19.26
CA LEU A 23 11.88 -13.13 -18.95
C LEU A 23 12.47 -14.27 -19.79
N THR A 24 13.48 -13.96 -20.59
CA THR A 24 14.17 -14.94 -21.44
C THR A 24 15.68 -14.74 -21.30
N GLY A 25 16.41 -15.82 -21.05
CA GLY A 25 17.86 -15.78 -20.86
C GLY A 25 18.42 -17.15 -20.51
N THR A 26 19.65 -17.19 -19.99
CA THR A 26 20.16 -18.44 -19.41
C THR A 26 19.40 -18.77 -18.12
N ALA A 27 19.32 -20.05 -17.76
CA ALA A 27 18.58 -20.47 -16.55
C ALA A 27 19.04 -19.74 -15.26
N LYS A 28 20.32 -19.36 -15.19
CA LYS A 28 20.88 -18.61 -14.06
C LYS A 28 20.42 -17.15 -14.06
N GLU A 29 20.46 -16.47 -15.20
CA GLU A 29 20.00 -15.08 -15.35
C GLU A 29 18.50 -14.96 -15.07
N VAL A 30 17.70 -15.89 -15.61
CA VAL A 30 16.26 -15.94 -15.37
C VAL A 30 15.94 -16.17 -13.90
N GLN A 31 16.75 -16.96 -13.18
CA GLN A 31 16.58 -17.19 -11.75
C GLN A 31 17.01 -15.99 -10.90
N GLU A 32 18.10 -15.30 -11.25
CA GLU A 32 18.54 -14.07 -10.57
C GLU A 32 17.54 -12.92 -10.78
N ASP A 33 17.01 -12.77 -11.99
CA ASP A 33 16.01 -11.74 -12.30
C ASP A 33 14.64 -12.09 -11.70
N TRP A 34 14.27 -13.37 -11.66
CA TRP A 34 13.11 -13.84 -10.89
C TRP A 34 13.25 -13.58 -9.39
N LEU A 35 14.44 -13.74 -8.81
CA LEU A 35 14.70 -13.43 -7.40
C LEU A 35 14.58 -11.94 -7.11
N LYS A 36 15.09 -11.07 -8.00
CA LYS A 36 14.89 -9.61 -7.90
C LYS A 36 13.41 -9.25 -7.95
N ILE A 37 12.67 -9.79 -8.92
CA ILE A 37 11.22 -9.52 -9.08
C ILE A 37 10.41 -10.05 -7.89
N LYS A 38 10.80 -11.22 -7.35
CA LYS A 38 10.16 -11.83 -6.18
C LYS A 38 10.40 -11.02 -4.89
N ASP A 39 11.56 -10.42 -4.75
CA ASP A 39 11.92 -9.57 -3.59
C ASP A 39 11.49 -8.10 -3.75
N GLU A 40 11.09 -7.65 -4.94
CA GLU A 40 10.87 -6.22 -5.25
C GLU A 40 9.44 -5.70 -5.12
N VAL A 41 8.43 -6.51 -4.82
CA VAL A 41 7.08 -5.95 -4.61
C VAL A 41 6.91 -5.47 -3.16
N SER A 42 7.80 -4.56 -2.74
CA SER A 42 7.70 -3.82 -1.48
C SER A 42 6.40 -3.03 -1.42
N TRP A 43 5.94 -2.70 -0.21
CA TRP A 43 4.75 -1.87 -0.05
C TRP A 43 4.92 -0.50 -0.75
N GLU A 44 6.10 0.10 -0.66
CA GLU A 44 6.46 1.28 -1.45
C GLU A 44 6.37 1.05 -2.97
N GLY A 45 6.78 -0.12 -3.46
CA GLY A 45 6.64 -0.52 -4.87
C GLY A 45 5.17 -0.65 -5.31
N LYS A 46 4.32 -1.25 -4.48
CA LYS A 46 2.86 -1.35 -4.72
C LYS A 46 2.21 0.04 -4.73
N LEU A 47 2.59 0.92 -3.81
CA LEU A 47 2.10 2.30 -3.77
C LEU A 47 2.59 3.13 -4.95
N LEU A 48 3.84 2.95 -5.37
CA LEU A 48 4.39 3.61 -6.53
C LEU A 48 3.69 3.13 -7.81
N ALA A 49 3.40 1.83 -7.93
CA ALA A 49 2.61 1.29 -9.04
C ALA A 49 1.20 1.89 -9.08
N ILE A 50 0.52 2.03 -7.93
CA ILE A 50 -0.80 2.68 -7.85
C ILE A 50 -0.72 4.16 -8.20
N LYS A 51 0.31 4.87 -7.70
CA LYS A 51 0.56 6.27 -8.04
C LYS A 51 0.79 6.42 -9.55
N ASN A 52 1.63 5.59 -10.16
CA ASN A 52 1.91 5.64 -11.59
C ASN A 52 0.68 5.26 -12.43
N ALA A 53 -0.10 4.28 -12.01
CA ALA A 53 -1.37 3.92 -12.63
C ALA A 53 -2.37 5.08 -12.55
N ARG A 54 -2.44 5.79 -11.41
CA ARG A 54 -3.24 7.02 -11.26
C ARG A 54 -2.71 8.15 -12.13
N ASP A 55 -1.42 8.46 -12.11
CA ASP A 55 -0.83 9.57 -12.88
C ASP A 55 -1.02 9.32 -14.40
N SER A 56 -0.94 8.06 -14.84
CA SER A 56 -1.27 7.64 -16.22
C SER A 56 -2.78 7.68 -16.50
N ALA A 57 -3.60 7.27 -15.51
CA ALA A 57 -5.05 7.35 -15.60
C ALA A 57 -5.57 8.80 -15.55
N VAL A 58 -4.88 9.75 -14.90
CA VAL A 58 -5.28 11.17 -14.81
C VAL A 58 -5.28 11.84 -16.19
N GLN A 59 -4.44 11.38 -17.13
CA GLN A 59 -4.52 11.84 -18.53
C GLN A 59 -5.70 11.24 -19.31
N ILE A 60 -6.26 10.10 -18.88
CA ILE A 60 -7.40 9.42 -19.53
C ILE A 60 -8.74 9.64 -18.77
N ALA A 61 -8.69 9.94 -17.47
CA ALA A 61 -9.82 10.06 -16.55
C ALA A 61 -10.55 11.40 -16.64
N ALA A 62 -9.96 12.41 -17.30
CA ALA A 62 -10.65 13.65 -17.64
C ALA A 62 -11.94 13.41 -18.46
N GLN A 63 -12.09 12.25 -19.11
CA GLN A 63 -13.28 11.92 -19.90
C GLN A 63 -14.26 10.92 -19.25
N ARG A 64 -13.92 10.20 -18.17
CA ARG A 64 -14.74 9.06 -17.67
C ARG A 64 -15.24 9.15 -16.23
N ALA A 65 -15.02 10.27 -15.54
CA ALA A 65 -15.53 10.49 -14.17
C ALA A 65 -17.07 10.59 -14.07
N VAL A 66 -17.82 10.55 -15.18
CA VAL A 66 -19.28 10.79 -15.19
C VAL A 66 -20.13 9.51 -15.05
N GLN A 67 -19.60 8.29 -15.21
CA GLN A 67 -20.47 7.13 -15.47
C GLN A 67 -20.55 5.96 -14.46
N SER A 68 -19.72 5.80 -13.43
CA SER A 68 -19.72 4.53 -12.66
C SER A 68 -19.98 4.57 -11.15
N GLY A 69 -20.16 5.72 -10.51
CA GLY A 69 -20.71 5.82 -9.14
C GLY A 69 -19.92 5.14 -7.99
N ILE A 70 -18.80 4.46 -8.25
CA ILE A 70 -17.84 3.99 -7.24
C ILE A 70 -16.63 4.94 -7.30
N PRO A 71 -16.32 5.69 -6.24
CA PRO A 71 -15.12 6.52 -6.22
C PRO A 71 -13.88 5.62 -6.37
N GLU A 72 -13.15 5.77 -7.48
CA GLU A 72 -11.91 5.06 -7.81
C GLU A 72 -10.91 4.98 -6.64
N ARG A 73 -10.96 6.00 -5.77
CA ARG A 73 -10.22 6.11 -4.51
C ARG A 73 -10.37 4.90 -3.59
N GLY A 74 -11.61 4.46 -3.33
CA GLY A 74 -11.92 3.39 -2.40
C GLY A 74 -11.45 2.03 -2.91
N SER A 75 -11.67 1.75 -4.20
CA SER A 75 -11.24 0.49 -4.83
C SER A 75 -9.72 0.41 -5.00
N ALA A 76 -9.03 1.54 -5.23
CA ALA A 76 -7.58 1.62 -5.19
C ALA A 76 -7.03 1.30 -3.78
N PHE A 77 -7.61 1.91 -2.75
CA PHE A 77 -7.23 1.60 -1.36
C PHE A 77 -7.54 0.15 -0.97
N ARG A 78 -8.67 -0.41 -1.43
CA ARG A 78 -9.01 -1.81 -1.21
C ARG A 78 -7.94 -2.77 -1.76
N ARG A 79 -7.47 -2.53 -2.99
CA ARG A 79 -6.40 -3.33 -3.60
C ARG A 79 -5.12 -3.31 -2.78
N VAL A 80 -4.77 -2.15 -2.21
CA VAL A 80 -3.63 -2.03 -1.29
C VAL A 80 -3.80 -2.97 -0.10
N LEU A 81 -4.94 -2.88 0.59
CA LEU A 81 -5.22 -3.69 1.78
C LEU A 81 -5.20 -5.20 1.47
N ASP A 82 -5.84 -5.62 0.38
CA ASP A 82 -5.92 -7.04 0.01
C ASP A 82 -4.56 -7.59 -0.43
N SER A 83 -3.77 -6.80 -1.15
CA SER A 83 -2.43 -7.22 -1.59
C SER A 83 -1.41 -7.39 -0.46
N CYS A 84 -1.74 -6.90 0.73
CA CYS A 84 -0.87 -6.87 1.90
C CYS A 84 -1.49 -7.60 3.11
N ASP A 85 -2.60 -8.30 2.87
CA ASP A 85 -3.41 -9.00 3.89
C ASP A 85 -3.68 -8.16 5.16
N ILE A 86 -3.96 -6.87 4.95
CA ILE A 86 -4.20 -5.94 6.05
C ILE A 86 -5.66 -6.04 6.48
N GLU A 87 -5.86 -6.53 7.69
CA GLU A 87 -7.20 -6.71 8.28
C GLU A 87 -7.38 -6.05 9.65
N LYS A 88 -6.32 -5.98 10.46
CA LYS A 88 -6.41 -5.44 11.82
C LYS A 88 -6.66 -3.94 11.78
N THR A 89 -7.61 -3.46 12.60
CA THR A 89 -8.01 -2.04 12.63
C THR A 89 -6.82 -1.07 12.75
N GLY A 90 -5.81 -1.39 13.57
CA GLY A 90 -4.62 -0.56 13.69
C GLY A 90 -3.83 -0.45 12.38
N ASP A 91 -3.62 -1.57 11.72
CA ASP A 91 -2.85 -1.67 10.47
C ASP A 91 -3.60 -0.98 9.33
N VAL A 92 -4.93 -1.14 9.29
CA VAL A 92 -5.82 -0.43 8.36
C VAL A 92 -5.73 1.08 8.53
N ILE A 93 -5.69 1.58 9.78
CA ILE A 93 -5.56 3.01 10.07
C ILE A 93 -4.19 3.54 9.63
N LEU A 94 -3.10 2.81 9.89
CA LEU A 94 -1.76 3.16 9.43
C LEU A 94 -1.69 3.21 7.90
N ALA A 95 -2.22 2.17 7.24
CA ALA A 95 -2.32 2.10 5.79
C ALA A 95 -3.12 3.26 5.21
N ALA A 96 -4.27 3.61 5.82
CA ALA A 96 -5.10 4.73 5.38
C ALA A 96 -4.35 6.08 5.49
N ILE A 97 -3.69 6.34 6.62
CA ILE A 97 -2.90 7.56 6.81
C ILE A 97 -1.79 7.64 5.76
N HIS A 98 -1.06 6.55 5.57
CA HIS A 98 0.05 6.50 4.63
C HIS A 98 -0.41 6.68 3.18
N TYR A 99 -1.50 6.02 2.79
CA TYR A 99 -2.10 6.14 1.47
C TYR A 99 -2.50 7.59 1.16
N LEU A 100 -3.20 8.26 2.09
CA LEU A 100 -3.60 9.66 1.91
C LEU A 100 -2.41 10.61 1.77
N ARG A 101 -1.37 10.41 2.58
CA ARG A 101 -0.16 11.26 2.54
C ARG A 101 0.68 11.01 1.30
N PHE A 102 0.87 9.75 0.93
CA PHE A 102 1.88 9.36 -0.06
C PHE A 102 1.30 9.22 -1.47
N VAL A 103 0.13 8.60 -1.62
CA VAL A 103 -0.52 8.39 -2.92
C VAL A 103 -1.38 9.58 -3.29
N GLU A 104 -2.19 10.08 -2.36
CA GLU A 104 -3.12 11.17 -2.66
C GLU A 104 -2.55 12.56 -2.43
N LYS A 105 -1.42 12.66 -1.72
CA LYS A 105 -0.78 13.92 -1.34
C LYS A 105 -1.69 14.84 -0.53
N GLU A 106 -2.69 14.29 0.14
CA GLU A 106 -3.52 15.04 1.08
C GLU A 106 -2.75 15.23 2.38
N THR A 107 -2.45 16.48 2.74
CA THR A 107 -1.72 16.82 3.97
C THR A 107 -2.64 16.99 5.18
N ASN A 108 -3.94 17.19 4.93
CA ASN A 108 -4.93 17.55 5.93
C ASN A 108 -6.13 16.61 5.87
N THR A 109 -6.10 15.55 6.68
CA THR A 109 -7.12 14.50 6.65
C THR A 109 -7.59 14.20 8.07
N PRO A 110 -8.71 14.81 8.52
CA PRO A 110 -9.23 14.53 9.86
C PRO A 110 -9.64 13.05 9.98
N PRO A 111 -9.77 12.49 11.21
CA PRO A 111 -10.16 11.10 11.41
C PRO A 111 -11.43 10.67 10.66
N ARG A 112 -12.38 11.59 10.46
CA ARG A 112 -13.58 11.31 9.66
C ARG A 112 -13.26 10.97 8.21
N GLU A 113 -12.27 11.62 7.58
CA GLU A 113 -11.90 11.26 6.21
C GLU A 113 -11.17 9.93 6.11
N LEU A 114 -10.40 9.57 7.14
CA LEU A 114 -9.84 8.22 7.23
C LEU A 114 -10.95 7.17 7.30
N LYS A 115 -12.00 7.39 8.11
CA LYS A 115 -13.19 6.52 8.13
C LYS A 115 -13.86 6.44 6.76
N ASN A 116 -14.08 7.58 6.10
CA ASN A 116 -14.70 7.62 4.78
C ASN A 116 -13.91 6.79 3.76
N LEU A 117 -12.58 6.92 3.73
CA LEU A 117 -11.72 6.11 2.85
C LEU A 117 -11.86 4.61 3.14
N VAL A 118 -11.83 4.23 4.43
CA VAL A 118 -11.97 2.83 4.84
C VAL A 118 -13.34 2.29 4.44
N SER A 119 -14.43 3.04 4.66
CA SER A 119 -15.78 2.62 4.21
C SER A 119 -15.88 2.54 2.69
N GLN A 120 -15.24 3.46 1.95
CA GLN A 120 -15.21 3.42 0.48
C GLN A 120 -14.45 2.20 -0.07
N SER A 121 -13.59 1.55 0.73
CA SER A 121 -12.94 0.30 0.32
C SER A 121 -13.91 -0.88 0.16
N GLY A 122 -15.10 -0.80 0.76
CA GLY A 122 -16.08 -1.90 0.77
C GLY A 122 -15.61 -3.16 1.49
N LYS A 123 -14.50 -3.11 2.27
CA LYS A 123 -14.03 -4.26 3.08
C LYS A 123 -14.71 -4.37 4.42
N TRP A 124 -15.14 -3.23 4.96
CA TRP A 124 -15.92 -3.16 6.20
C TRP A 124 -17.16 -2.32 5.96
N ASP A 125 -18.25 -2.72 6.60
CA ASP A 125 -19.49 -1.97 6.57
C ASP A 125 -19.31 -0.61 7.24
N LYS A 126 -20.00 0.40 6.69
CA LYS A 126 -19.92 1.78 7.18
C LYS A 126 -20.27 1.89 8.66
N GLU A 127 -21.27 1.13 9.11
CA GLU A 127 -21.72 1.11 10.49
C GLU A 127 -20.64 0.58 11.45
N ASP A 128 -19.84 -0.39 11.01
CA ASP A 128 -18.75 -0.93 11.80
C ASP A 128 -17.56 0.01 11.85
N VAL A 129 -17.19 0.61 10.72
CA VAL A 129 -16.13 1.63 10.66
C VAL A 129 -16.47 2.84 11.54
N GLU A 130 -17.74 3.21 11.66
CA GLU A 130 -18.15 4.34 12.50
C GLU A 130 -17.90 4.07 14.00
N LYS A 131 -17.97 2.81 14.44
CA LYS A 131 -17.64 2.40 15.82
C LYS A 131 -16.15 2.53 16.14
N TRP A 132 -15.28 2.64 15.12
CA TRP A 132 -13.84 2.69 15.33
C TRP A 132 -13.41 4.04 15.93
N ASN A 133 -12.70 3.98 17.06
CA ASN A 133 -12.14 5.17 17.70
C ASN A 133 -10.77 5.54 17.12
N LEU A 134 -10.77 6.08 15.90
CA LEU A 134 -9.52 6.42 15.17
C LEU A 134 -8.62 7.36 15.97
N SER A 135 -9.18 8.32 16.70
CA SER A 135 -8.38 9.24 17.51
C SER A 135 -7.58 8.50 18.58
N LEU A 136 -8.18 7.51 19.24
CA LEU A 136 -7.49 6.67 20.23
C LEU A 136 -6.38 5.84 19.59
N TYR A 137 -6.64 5.21 18.44
CA TYR A 137 -5.62 4.43 17.72
C TYR A 137 -4.45 5.32 17.29
N ILE A 138 -4.73 6.50 16.72
CA ILE A 138 -3.70 7.46 16.31
C ILE A 138 -2.87 7.91 17.51
N ASN A 139 -3.50 8.23 18.64
CA ASN A 139 -2.77 8.65 19.84
C ASN A 139 -1.86 7.53 20.38
N ARG A 140 -2.33 6.27 20.40
CA ARG A 140 -1.50 5.11 20.78
C ARG A 140 -0.32 4.90 19.82
N MET A 141 -0.52 5.13 18.52
CA MET A 141 0.56 5.02 17.53
C MET A 141 1.59 6.17 17.64
N LEU A 142 1.16 7.36 18.07
CA LEU A 142 2.04 8.49 18.39
C LEU A 142 2.87 8.25 19.67
N GLU A 143 2.40 7.42 20.58
CA GLU A 143 3.04 7.14 21.87
C GLU A 143 4.04 5.97 21.86
N GLY A 144 4.16 5.22 20.74
CA GLY A 144 5.07 4.07 20.68
C GLY A 144 4.39 2.71 20.71
N GLY A 145 3.13 2.61 20.27
CA GLY A 145 2.51 1.34 19.87
C GLY A 145 1.31 0.87 20.69
N VAL A 146 0.58 -0.10 20.11
CA VAL A 146 -0.71 -0.66 20.60
C VAL A 146 -0.50 -1.73 21.69
N THR A 147 0.75 -2.16 21.92
CA THR A 147 1.11 -3.34 22.70
C THR A 147 2.20 -3.05 23.74
N GLY A 148 1.93 -2.25 24.77
CA GLY A 148 2.54 -2.27 26.12
C GLY A 148 4.07 -2.29 26.34
N LYS A 149 4.90 -2.38 25.31
CA LYS A 149 6.37 -2.32 25.36
C LYS A 149 6.79 -1.01 24.70
N LYS A 150 7.79 -0.32 25.25
CA LYS A 150 8.39 0.89 24.64
C LYS A 150 8.89 0.55 23.24
N GLN A 151 8.06 0.73 22.22
CA GLN A 151 8.45 0.69 20.82
C GLN A 151 8.53 2.12 20.31
N GLU A 152 9.24 2.30 19.20
CA GLU A 152 9.26 3.59 18.51
C GLU A 152 7.85 3.93 18.01
N PRO A 153 7.42 5.22 18.10
CA PRO A 153 6.15 5.66 17.55
C PRO A 153 6.02 5.31 16.08
N PHE A 154 4.85 4.83 15.66
CA PHE A 154 4.54 4.60 14.26
C PHE A 154 4.08 5.87 13.55
N LEU A 155 3.62 6.85 14.32
CA LEU A 155 3.18 8.14 13.82
C LEU A 155 3.97 9.27 14.47
N GLU A 156 4.06 10.38 13.77
CA GLU A 156 4.59 11.63 14.27
C GLU A 156 3.81 12.83 13.72
N TYR A 157 4.01 13.98 14.35
CA TYR A 157 3.56 15.26 13.80
C TYR A 157 4.67 15.83 12.91
N PRO A 158 4.40 16.14 11.64
CA PRO A 158 5.39 16.73 10.77
C PRO A 158 5.82 18.11 11.30
N THR A 159 7.10 18.46 11.10
CA THR A 159 7.66 19.73 11.53
C THR A 159 6.89 20.91 10.92
N GLY A 160 6.59 21.93 11.74
CA GLY A 160 5.87 23.13 11.30
C GLY A 160 4.35 22.99 11.18
N MET A 161 3.79 21.80 11.43
CA MET A 161 2.34 21.60 11.48
C MET A 161 1.80 21.60 12.92
N PRO A 162 0.52 21.97 13.12
CA PRO A 162 -0.12 21.83 14.42
C PRO A 162 -0.13 20.37 14.90
N LYS A 163 0.07 20.15 16.20
CA LYS A 163 -0.03 18.83 16.84
C LYS A 163 -1.48 18.35 16.92
N LYS A 164 -2.05 17.95 15.77
CA LYS A 164 -3.42 17.47 15.61
C LYS A 164 -3.44 16.23 14.71
N ASN A 165 -4.30 15.26 15.04
CA ASN A 165 -4.41 13.97 14.33
C ASN A 165 -4.64 14.10 12.82
N ARG A 166 -5.18 15.24 12.36
CA ARG A 166 -5.40 15.50 10.93
C ARG A 166 -4.13 15.65 10.10
N TYR A 167 -2.98 15.86 10.73
CA TYR A 167 -1.70 16.13 10.08
C TYR A 167 -0.66 15.03 10.28
N VAL A 168 -0.98 13.99 11.05
CA VAL A 168 -0.01 12.93 11.37
C VAL A 168 0.51 12.25 10.11
N VAL A 169 1.76 11.83 10.16
CA VAL A 169 2.47 11.08 9.13
C VAL A 169 3.14 9.87 9.77
N LEU A 170 3.50 8.88 8.97
CA LEU A 170 4.25 7.73 9.47
C LEU A 170 5.70 8.12 9.73
N THR A 171 6.26 7.59 10.81
CA THR A 171 7.71 7.56 11.06
C THR A 171 8.38 6.48 10.20
N ASP A 172 9.71 6.40 10.24
CA ASP A 172 10.45 5.25 9.68
C ASP A 172 10.00 3.93 10.31
N ALA A 173 9.80 3.88 11.63
CA ALA A 173 9.31 2.69 12.32
C ALA A 173 7.93 2.25 11.82
N GLY A 174 7.01 3.20 11.62
CA GLY A 174 5.67 2.92 11.08
C GLY A 174 5.71 2.40 9.64
N ARG A 175 6.60 2.96 8.79
CA ARG A 175 6.82 2.47 7.42
C ARG A 175 7.37 1.05 7.42
N ASN A 176 8.44 0.82 8.18
CA ASN A 176 9.08 -0.50 8.31
C ASN A 176 8.09 -1.55 8.85
N TYR A 177 7.20 -1.16 9.76
CA TYR A 177 6.14 -2.03 10.25
C TYR A 177 5.18 -2.44 9.13
N LEU A 178 4.67 -1.50 8.33
CA LEU A 178 3.81 -1.82 7.18
C LEU A 178 4.53 -2.69 6.15
N GLU A 179 5.79 -2.39 5.87
CA GLU A 179 6.62 -3.23 4.98
C GLU A 179 6.73 -4.67 5.51
N SER A 180 6.88 -4.86 6.82
CA SER A 180 6.99 -6.20 7.42
C SER A 180 5.71 -7.04 7.28
N LEU A 181 4.53 -6.40 7.17
CA LEU A 181 3.27 -7.09 6.91
C LEU A 181 3.20 -7.66 5.49
N THR A 182 3.95 -7.09 4.54
CA THR A 182 3.91 -7.51 3.12
C THR A 182 4.84 -8.67 2.77
N ARG A 183 5.75 -9.04 3.68
CA ARG A 183 6.78 -10.07 3.46
C ARG A 183 6.34 -11.49 3.83
N VAL A 184 5.04 -11.70 4.06
CA VAL A 184 4.45 -13.01 4.41
C VAL A 184 3.90 -13.69 3.16
#